data_AF-A0A0M8TPD0-F1
#
_entry.id   AF-A0A0M8TPD0-F1
#
_cell.length_a   1.000
_cell.length_b   1.000
_cell.length_c   1.000
_cell.angle_alpha   90.00
_cell.angle_beta   90.00
_cell.angle_gamma   90.00
#
_symmetry.space_group_name_H-M   'P 1'
#
loop_
_entity.id
_entity.type
_entity.pdbx_description
1 polymer ?
#
loop_
_entity_poly.entity_id
_entity_poly.type
_entity_poly.pdbx_seq_one_letter_code
_entity_poly.pdbx_strand_id
1 'polypeptide(L)' 'MSPTLPPDGCELSADDLNERIRAFWIDGRGHPAVALTDVQRAEYQRLLAALRAVERGDVAEAA' A
#
# COMPACT_ATOMS: atom_id res chain seq x y z
N MET A 1 -13.50 -11.82 -9.59
CA MET A 1 -12.64 -10.65 -9.87
C MET A 1 -11.23 -11.07 -9.51
N SER A 2 -10.35 -11.26 -10.51
CA SER A 2 -8.94 -11.56 -10.27
C SER A 2 -8.25 -10.30 -9.76
N PRO A 3 -7.41 -10.34 -8.72
CA PRO A 3 -6.60 -9.19 -8.35
C PRO A 3 -5.61 -8.94 -9.48
N THR A 4 -5.85 -7.92 -10.29
CA THR A 4 -4.88 -7.43 -11.26
C THR A 4 -3.68 -6.93 -10.48
N LEU A 5 -2.61 -7.71 -10.45
CA LEU A 5 -1.31 -7.23 -9.99
C LEU A 5 -0.91 -6.11 -10.96
N PRO A 6 -0.72 -4.86 -10.49
CA PRO A 6 -0.22 -3.80 -11.36
C PRO A 6 1.20 -4.17 -11.83
N PRO A 7 1.54 -3.83 -13.09
CA PRO A 7 2.81 -4.17 -13.70
C PRO A 7 3.97 -3.55 -12.92
N ASP A 8 4.99 -4.37 -12.65
CA ASP A 8 6.26 -3.97 -12.04
C ASP A 8 6.92 -2.90 -12.91
N GLY A 9 6.83 -1.63 -12.48
CA GLY A 9 7.44 -0.50 -13.19
C GLY A 9 6.60 0.79 -13.20
N CYS A 10 5.33 0.75 -12.79
CA CYS A 10 4.57 1.97 -12.53
C CYS A 10 4.99 2.52 -11.16
N GLU A 11 5.51 3.75 -11.11
CA GLU A 11 5.61 4.52 -9.87
C GLU A 11 4.19 4.58 -9.28
N LEU A 12 3.95 3.79 -8.23
CA LEU A 12 2.62 3.71 -7.63
C LEU A 12 2.26 5.07 -7.06
N SER A 13 1.13 5.61 -7.49
CA SER A 13 0.61 6.85 -6.95
C SER A 13 0.21 6.67 -5.48
N ALA A 14 0.06 7.79 -4.74
CA ALA A 14 -0.43 7.74 -3.37
C ALA A 14 -1.80 7.04 -3.27
N ASP A 15 -2.64 7.19 -4.30
CA ASP A 15 -3.95 6.54 -4.37
C ASP A 15 -3.83 5.02 -4.56
N ASP A 16 -2.94 4.54 -5.44
CA ASP A 16 -2.68 3.10 -5.63
C ASP A 16 -2.13 2.45 -4.35
N LEU A 17 -1.25 3.17 -3.64
CA LEU A 17 -0.69 2.72 -2.36
C LEU A 17 -1.77 2.64 -1.28
N ASN A 18 -2.66 3.63 -1.22
CA ASN A 18 -3.80 3.63 -0.30
C ASN A 18 -4.80 2.51 -0.60
N GLU A 19 -5.10 2.24 -1.88
CA GLU A 19 -5.98 1.15 -2.28
C GLU A 19 -5.40 -0.21 -1.86
N ARG A 20 -4.10 -0.43 -2.10
CA ARG A 20 -3.41 -1.66 -1.67
C ARG A 20 -3.39 -1.81 -0.16
N ILE A 21 -3.15 -0.72 0.58
CA ILE A 21 -3.24 -0.71 2.05
C ILE A 21 -4.65 -1.08 2.51
N ARG A 22 -5.70 -0.58 1.86
CA ARG A 22 -7.09 -0.93 2.20
C ARG A 22 -7.43 -2.37 1.84
N ALA A 23 -6.95 -2.88 0.72
CA ALA A 23 -7.16 -4.27 0.28
C ALA A 23 -6.65 -5.29 1.32
N PHE A 24 -5.57 -4.96 2.05
CA PHE A 24 -5.09 -5.76 3.18
C PHE A 24 -6.15 -6.04 4.25
N TRP A 25 -7.12 -5.12 4.43
CA TRP A 25 -8.14 -5.20 5.46
C TRP A 25 -9.54 -5.55 4.91
N ILE A 26 -9.83 -5.23 3.65
CA ILE A 26 -11.18 -5.37 3.06
C ILE A 26 -11.41 -6.74 2.40
N ASP A 27 -10.42 -7.33 1.72
CA ASP A 27 -10.59 -8.57 0.93
C ASP A 27 -10.62 -9.87 1.77
N GLY A 28 -11.11 -9.79 3.01
CA GLY A 28 -11.32 -10.95 3.89
C GLY A 28 -10.03 -11.58 4.45
N ARG A 29 -8.85 -10.98 4.22
CA ARG A 29 -7.56 -11.43 4.79
C ARG A 29 -7.17 -10.77 6.12
N GLY A 30 -7.91 -9.74 6.54
CA GLY A 30 -7.56 -8.94 7.71
C GLY A 30 -8.78 -8.27 8.32
N HIS A 31 -9.58 -8.99 9.10
CA HIS A 31 -10.34 -8.31 10.15
C HIS A 31 -9.31 -7.57 11.03
N PRO A 32 -9.55 -6.36 11.54
CA PRO A 32 -8.61 -5.68 12.46
C PRO A 32 -8.33 -6.47 13.76
N ALA A 33 -9.03 -7.59 13.96
CA ALA A 33 -8.80 -8.54 15.06
C ALA A 33 -7.85 -9.69 14.68
N VAL A 34 -7.49 -9.83 13.40
CA VAL A 34 -6.56 -10.84 12.90
C VAL A 34 -5.19 -10.19 12.76
N ALA A 35 -4.22 -10.69 13.52
CA ALA A 35 -2.85 -10.24 13.40
C ALA A 35 -2.30 -10.56 12.01
N LEU A 36 -1.65 -9.58 11.39
CA LEU A 36 -0.89 -9.81 10.16
C LEU A 36 0.25 -10.79 10.46
N THR A 37 0.44 -11.77 9.57
CA THR A 37 1.66 -12.59 9.56
C THR A 37 2.90 -11.71 9.36
N ASP A 38 4.09 -12.21 9.70
CA ASP A 38 5.33 -11.45 9.54
C ASP A 38 5.57 -11.00 8.09
N VAL A 39 5.19 -11.84 7.12
CA VAL A 39 5.27 -11.53 5.69
C VAL A 39 4.33 -10.38 5.34
N GLN A 40 3.07 -10.46 5.77
CA GLN A 40 2.08 -9.40 5.55
C GLN A 40 2.46 -8.09 6.26
N ARG A 41 3.06 -8.18 7.46
CA ARG A 41 3.57 -7.02 8.19
C ARG A 41 4.70 -6.34 7.43
N ALA A 42 5.65 -7.11 6.89
CA ALA A 42 6.75 -6.57 6.10
C ALA A 42 6.25 -5.88 4.83
N GLU A 43 5.25 -6.46 4.15
CA GLU A 43 4.63 -5.86 2.98
C GLU A 43 3.86 -4.57 3.32
N TYR A 44 3.07 -4.58 4.40
CA TYR A 44 2.38 -3.40 4.90
C TYR A 44 3.34 -2.26 5.25
N GLN A 45 4.47 -2.57 5.90
CA GLN A 45 5.51 -1.58 6.20
C GLN A 45 6.16 -0.99 4.94
N ARG A 46 6.37 -1.79 3.89
CA ARG A 46 6.89 -1.31 2.61
C ARG A 46 5.92 -0.35 1.92
N LEU A 47 4.62 -0.69 1.91
CA LEU A 47 3.58 0.18 1.35
C LEU A 47 3.50 1.52 2.09
N LEU A 48 3.57 1.52 3.43
CA LEU A 48 3.61 2.74 4.23
C LEU A 48 4.86 3.59 3.97
N ALA A 49 6.02 2.95 3.81
CA ALA A 49 7.26 3.66 3.50
C ALA A 49 7.21 4.31 2.11
N ALA A 50 6.64 3.62 1.12
CA ALA A 50 6.42 4.15 -0.22
C ALA A 50 5.43 5.33 -0.19
N LEU A 51 4.32 5.21 0.55
CA LEU A 51 3.32 6.28 0.65
C LEU A 51 3.95 7.56 1.23
N ARG A 52 4.72 7.42 2.32
CA ARG A 52 5.46 8.54 2.92
C ARG A 52 6.54 9.13 2.01
N ALA A 53 7.06 8.36 1.06
CA ALA A 53 8.04 8.85 0.10
C ALA A 53 7.34 9.70 -0.97
N VAL A 54 6.21 9.22 -1.50
CA VAL A 54 5.37 9.94 -2.45
C VAL A 54 4.82 11.22 -1.81
N GLU A 55 4.22 11.15 -0.63
CA GLU A 55 3.69 12.32 0.09
C GLU A 55 4.77 13.39 0.35
N ARG A 56 6.01 12.98 0.63
CA ARG A 56 7.12 13.93 0.81
C ARG A 56 7.65 14.49 -0.51
N GLY A 57 7.61 13.71 -1.59
CA GLY A 57 7.96 14.16 -2.94
C GLY A 57 6.96 15.18 -3.48
N ASP A 58 5.66 14.89 -3.33
CA ASP A 58 4.57 15.82 -3.69
C ASP A 58 4.65 17.13 -2.89
N VAL A 59 4.96 17.05 -1.59
CA VAL A 59 5.16 18.25 -0.76
C VAL A 59 6.39 19.06 -1.18
N ALA A 60 7.40 18.43 -1.78
CA ALA A 60 8.60 19.11 -2.25
C ALA A 60 8.43 19.74 -3.65
N GLU A 61 7.61 19.16 -4.53
CA GLU A 61 7.27 19.78 -5.84
C GLU A 61 6.23 20.92 -5.71
N ALA A 62 5.46 20.97 -4.63
CA ALA A 62 4.40 21.95 -4.42
C ALA A 62 4.85 23.31 -3.82
N ALA A 63 6.16 23.63 -3.77
CA ALA A 63 6.71 24.82 -3.12
C ALA A 63 7.25 25.89 -4.08
#